data_AF-A0A1Q9CCB7-F1
#
_entry.id   AF-A0A1Q9CCB7-F1
#
_cell.length_a   1.000
_cell.length_b   1.000
_cell.length_c   1.000
_cell.angle_alpha   90.00
_cell.angle_beta   90.00
_cell.angle_gamma   90.00
#
_symmetry.space_group_name_H-M   'P 1'
#
loop_
_entity.id
_entity.type
_entity.pdbx_description
1 polymer ?
#
loop_
_entity_poly.entity_id
_entity_poly.type
_entity_poly.pdbx_seq_one_letter_code
_entity_poly.pdbx_strand_id
1 'polypeptide(L)'
;MGQQAASCCEELRGAATKQSVPGSAGKVAVHAAVEDGVPMESFDVDDNTPEKADRPAVPPPAGLAGAAVVSTPSSVSGSLKRVQSRHSRLATGSQLEVDEDIVRAVSLATTLRSFGSAWRVNPQHLSPTELSRLWDASQPADSIDIFVSHTWSTPGHQKYVSLLLSSYWRYALGGWIIAAISVGLLYTGSLLPLPFKALSGLAPGNGVDAAPWIHVFSPFIALLSLVCAPYISSNCSSTTSCFLDVVLCTIFRSVSTNQMHSNKSEAVCSRRGIYGIGGFLAVSRELRVLWSPPYMSRLWCVFEIAAFRKANPLGKLVFQPLFIERDVLANWLGTYLLVSTLILFIAIGAGRSSTAPRIIFLGICCFGLLPAVHYVRKGYSEQEQISQSLSQFDVSALQCFSDFDKRFIHSAVMQWYGSLEEFNMFVRGPLKDEILQTMLVSRVPLHYIILSITPVTGIQLDLLAALLAAGLPFEAWGKWLFGQLLALNMLVVCETKCFFWLSKRFAKPLFSHPALDFGQTLLVVLLFACCLLPPFFVVFIAYNTSLMGAIFTSLAAVAILGITFSTKPCCPRRF
;
A
#
# COMPACT_ATOMS: atom_id res chain seq x y z
N MET A 1 3.34 -46.55 -19.45
CA MET A 1 3.50 -45.14 -19.02
C MET A 1 3.00 -44.25 -20.14
N GLY A 2 1.78 -43.74 -20.00
CA GLY A 2 1.03 -43.04 -21.03
C GLY A 2 -0.46 -43.29 -20.81
N GLN A 3 -1.24 -42.20 -20.77
CA GLN A 3 -2.69 -42.11 -20.53
C GLN A 3 -3.16 -42.10 -19.05
N GLN A 4 -3.05 -40.93 -18.41
CA GLN A 4 -4.01 -40.46 -17.39
C GLN A 4 -3.79 -38.96 -17.09
N ALA A 5 -4.12 -38.08 -18.04
CA ALA A 5 -4.07 -36.62 -17.83
C ALA A 5 -5.07 -35.84 -18.71
N ALA A 6 -6.28 -36.37 -18.91
CA ALA A 6 -7.28 -35.72 -19.78
C ALA A 6 -8.72 -35.79 -19.26
N SER A 7 -8.95 -35.85 -17.93
CA SER A 7 -10.31 -35.94 -17.36
C SER A 7 -10.67 -34.85 -16.35
N CYS A 8 -9.91 -33.75 -16.27
CA CYS A 8 -10.17 -32.69 -15.29
C CYS A 8 -10.47 -31.31 -15.90
N CYS A 9 -10.81 -31.24 -17.19
CA CYS A 9 -11.04 -29.97 -17.90
C CYS A 9 -12.44 -29.78 -18.52
N GLU A 10 -13.43 -30.64 -18.23
CA GLU A 10 -14.78 -30.51 -18.83
C GLU A 10 -15.90 -30.02 -17.89
N GLU A 11 -15.63 -29.76 -16.61
CA GLU A 11 -16.68 -29.37 -15.65
C GLU A 11 -16.83 -27.86 -15.39
N LEU A 12 -16.30 -27.00 -16.29
CA LEU A 12 -16.42 -25.53 -16.18
C LEU A 12 -16.90 -24.84 -17.47
N ARG A 13 -17.64 -25.55 -18.33
CA ARG A 13 -18.18 -24.99 -19.60
C ARG A 13 -19.71 -24.94 -19.72
N GLY A 14 -20.44 -25.02 -18.61
CA GLY A 14 -21.90 -25.08 -18.62
C GLY A 14 -22.62 -23.97 -17.87
N ALA A 15 -22.33 -22.67 -18.11
CA ALA A 15 -23.24 -21.58 -17.70
C ALA A 15 -22.85 -20.23 -18.34
N ALA A 16 -23.11 -20.04 -19.63
CA ALA A 16 -23.13 -18.70 -20.24
C ALA A 16 -23.95 -18.69 -21.54
N THR A 17 -25.28 -18.76 -21.42
CA THR A 17 -26.17 -18.47 -22.54
C THR A 17 -26.81 -17.11 -22.33
N LYS A 18 -26.50 -16.20 -23.25
CA LYS A 18 -27.01 -14.83 -23.37
C LYS A 18 -28.53 -14.82 -23.52
N GLN A 19 -29.21 -13.99 -22.72
CA GLN A 19 -30.48 -13.39 -23.11
C GLN A 19 -30.34 -11.87 -23.06
N SER A 20 -30.45 -11.26 -24.24
CA SER A 20 -30.53 -9.82 -24.46
C SER A 20 -31.95 -9.34 -24.20
N VAL A 21 -32.12 -8.31 -23.37
CA VAL A 21 -33.35 -7.51 -23.27
C VAL A 21 -32.96 -6.03 -23.39
N PRO A 22 -33.68 -5.22 -24.20
CA PRO A 22 -33.31 -3.85 -24.52
C PRO A 22 -33.74 -2.87 -23.42
N GLY A 23 -33.02 -1.75 -23.35
CA GLY A 23 -33.24 -0.70 -22.36
C GLY A 23 -34.58 0.00 -22.51
N SER A 24 -35.19 0.33 -21.37
CA SER A 24 -36.14 1.42 -21.25
C SER A 24 -35.83 2.24 -19.99
N ALA A 25 -35.83 3.56 -20.16
CA ALA A 25 -35.74 4.53 -19.08
C ALA A 25 -37.07 4.51 -18.31
N GLY A 26 -37.01 4.37 -16.99
CA GLY A 26 -38.18 4.33 -16.12
C GLY A 26 -37.86 4.85 -14.72
N LYS A 27 -38.63 5.86 -14.32
CA LYS A 27 -38.65 6.53 -13.00
C LYS A 27 -38.64 5.51 -11.85
N VAL A 28 -37.80 5.77 -10.84
CA VAL A 28 -37.85 5.06 -9.56
C VAL A 28 -38.96 5.69 -8.72
N ALA A 29 -40.10 5.01 -8.66
CA ALA A 29 -41.09 5.16 -7.60
C ALA A 29 -40.77 4.11 -6.52
N VAL A 30 -40.60 4.57 -5.28
CA VAL A 30 -40.37 3.72 -4.11
C VAL A 30 -41.73 3.23 -3.62
N HIS A 31 -42.03 1.95 -3.85
CA HIS A 31 -43.09 1.25 -3.12
C HIS A 31 -42.43 0.35 -2.08
N ALA A 32 -42.69 0.66 -0.80
CA ALA A 32 -42.38 -0.18 0.34
C ALA A 32 -43.34 -1.38 0.35
N ALA A 33 -42.77 -2.58 0.41
CA ALA A 33 -43.51 -3.80 0.76
C ALA A 33 -43.52 -3.94 2.28
N VAL A 34 -44.74 -4.09 2.80
CA VAL A 34 -45.06 -4.42 4.19
C VAL A 34 -44.78 -5.91 4.38
N GLU A 35 -43.95 -6.26 5.35
CA GLU A 35 -43.86 -7.62 5.88
C GLU A 35 -44.30 -7.63 7.35
N ASP A 36 -45.03 -8.69 7.67
CA ASP A 36 -45.89 -8.87 8.82
C ASP A 36 -45.15 -9.02 10.16
N GLY A 37 -45.87 -8.66 11.21
CA GLY A 37 -45.37 -8.46 12.56
C GLY A 37 -45.13 -9.73 13.37
N VAL A 38 -44.09 -9.64 14.20
CA VAL A 38 -43.92 -10.43 15.43
C VAL A 38 -43.87 -9.41 16.58
N PRO A 39 -44.64 -9.59 17.67
CA PRO A 39 -44.79 -8.55 18.68
C PRO A 39 -43.52 -8.44 19.53
N MET A 40 -42.91 -7.25 19.54
CA MET A 40 -41.90 -6.87 20.52
C MET A 40 -42.59 -6.48 21.83
N GLU A 41 -42.22 -7.13 22.92
CA GLU A 41 -42.52 -6.69 24.29
C GLU A 41 -41.95 -5.29 24.51
N SER A 42 -42.84 -4.35 24.84
CA SER A 42 -42.52 -2.98 25.23
C SER A 42 -41.91 -2.98 26.63
N PHE A 43 -40.65 -2.56 26.73
CA PHE A 43 -40.10 -2.05 27.99
C PHE A 43 -40.49 -0.59 28.12
N ASP A 44 -41.48 -0.32 28.97
CA ASP A 44 -41.81 1.03 29.41
C ASP A 44 -40.65 1.57 30.27
N VAL A 45 -40.04 2.65 29.79
CA VAL A 45 -39.12 3.48 30.58
C VAL A 45 -39.93 4.70 31.01
N ASP A 46 -40.19 4.78 32.32
CA ASP A 46 -40.80 5.95 32.96
C ASP A 46 -39.94 7.19 32.73
N ASP A 47 -40.46 8.13 31.94
CA ASP A 47 -39.89 9.46 31.76
C ASP A 47 -40.67 10.46 32.60
N ASN A 48 -40.15 10.75 33.79
CA ASN A 48 -40.66 11.79 34.67
C ASN A 48 -39.47 12.53 35.29
N THR A 49 -39.01 13.61 34.63
CA THR A 49 -38.38 14.73 35.35
C THR A 49 -38.60 16.06 34.64
N PRO A 50 -38.86 17.15 35.39
CA PRO A 50 -39.30 18.42 34.83
C PRO A 50 -38.15 19.33 34.42
N GLU A 51 -38.43 20.09 33.38
CA GLU A 51 -37.69 21.21 32.81
C GLU A 51 -37.61 22.41 33.76
N LYS A 52 -36.39 22.92 34.08
CA LYS A 52 -35.99 24.33 33.87
C LYS A 52 -34.61 24.74 34.41
N ALA A 53 -33.99 25.59 33.61
CA ALA A 53 -33.18 26.78 33.92
C ALA A 53 -31.64 26.70 33.96
N ASP A 54 -31.08 27.68 33.24
CA ASP A 54 -29.77 28.32 33.31
C ASP A 54 -28.52 27.61 32.79
N ARG A 55 -28.13 27.98 31.56
CA ARG A 55 -26.80 27.75 30.99
C ARG A 55 -25.86 28.90 31.38
N PRO A 56 -24.75 28.65 32.08
CA PRO A 56 -23.60 29.55 32.06
C PRO A 56 -22.65 29.21 30.90
N ALA A 57 -21.87 30.21 30.50
CA ALA A 57 -20.91 30.17 29.40
C ALA A 57 -19.86 29.06 29.57
N VAL A 58 -19.56 28.39 28.46
CA VAL A 58 -18.53 27.34 28.33
C VAL A 58 -17.13 27.97 28.36
N PRO A 59 -16.24 27.61 29.31
CA PRO A 59 -14.83 27.97 29.23
C PRO A 59 -14.09 27.03 28.25
N PRO A 60 -12.95 27.47 27.68
CA PRO A 60 -12.17 26.65 26.75
C PRO A 60 -11.56 25.42 27.45
N PRO A 61 -11.29 24.32 26.72
CA PRO A 61 -10.80 23.10 27.32
C PRO A 61 -9.37 23.30 27.85
N ALA A 62 -9.24 23.22 29.17
CA ALA A 62 -7.97 23.15 29.87
C ALA A 62 -7.24 21.85 29.51
N GLY A 63 -5.92 21.97 29.32
CA GLY A 63 -5.05 20.93 28.81
C GLY A 63 -5.01 19.66 29.68
N LEU A 64 -5.04 18.53 28.97
CA LEU A 64 -4.59 17.23 29.47
C LEU A 64 -3.07 17.27 29.70
N ALA A 65 -2.67 17.70 30.90
CA ALA A 65 -1.33 17.49 31.44
C ALA A 65 -1.47 16.63 32.71
N GLY A 66 -1.30 15.32 32.55
CA GLY A 66 -1.42 14.35 33.63
C GLY A 66 -1.04 12.95 33.16
N ALA A 67 0.12 12.80 32.51
CA ALA A 67 0.69 11.49 32.25
C ALA A 67 1.29 10.97 33.56
N ALA A 68 0.61 10.02 34.20
CA ALA A 68 1.11 9.29 35.34
C ALA A 68 2.39 8.54 34.95
N VAL A 69 3.47 8.80 35.69
CA VAL A 69 4.72 8.04 35.63
C VAL A 69 4.43 6.62 36.11
N VAL A 70 4.55 5.65 35.20
CA VAL A 70 4.46 4.22 35.49
C VAL A 70 5.63 3.84 36.40
N SER A 71 5.33 3.52 37.66
CA SER A 71 6.27 2.96 38.63
C SER A 71 6.63 1.51 38.28
N THR A 72 7.91 1.18 38.40
CA THR A 72 8.48 -0.15 38.19
C THR A 72 7.92 -1.18 39.18
N PRO A 73 7.62 -2.42 38.75
CA PRO A 73 6.96 -3.40 39.61
C PRO A 73 7.94 -4.06 40.59
N SER A 74 7.57 -4.01 41.87
CA SER A 74 8.07 -4.86 42.94
C SER A 74 7.57 -6.31 42.74
N SER A 75 8.41 -7.28 43.08
CA SER A 75 8.16 -8.72 42.93
C SER A 75 6.96 -9.20 43.76
N VAL A 76 5.82 -9.48 43.11
CA VAL A 76 4.60 -9.99 43.74
C VAL A 76 4.38 -11.46 43.36
N SER A 77 4.22 -12.29 44.38
CA SER A 77 3.83 -13.70 44.33
C SER A 77 2.51 -13.91 43.57
N GLY A 78 2.54 -14.75 42.53
CA GLY A 78 1.47 -14.93 41.55
C GLY A 78 0.20 -15.60 42.07
N SER A 79 -0.81 -14.80 42.39
CA SER A 79 -2.21 -15.24 42.40
C SER A 79 -2.73 -15.20 40.97
N LEU A 80 -3.09 -16.38 40.42
CA LEU A 80 -3.71 -16.50 39.09
C LEU A 80 -5.00 -15.66 39.05
N LYS A 81 -4.95 -14.48 38.41
CA LYS A 81 -6.13 -13.62 38.25
C LYS A 81 -7.21 -14.39 37.51
N ARG A 82 -8.36 -14.57 38.16
CA ARG A 82 -9.54 -15.23 37.58
C ARG A 82 -9.97 -14.46 36.32
N VAL A 83 -10.06 -15.18 35.20
CA VAL A 83 -10.53 -14.63 33.91
C VAL A 83 -11.92 -14.02 34.09
N GLN A 84 -12.04 -12.71 33.87
CA GLN A 84 -13.32 -12.01 33.98
C GLN A 84 -14.27 -12.39 32.84
N SER A 85 -15.56 -12.55 33.15
CA SER A 85 -16.58 -12.85 32.14
C SER A 85 -16.88 -11.63 31.26
N ARG A 86 -17.43 -11.85 30.06
CA ARG A 86 -17.76 -10.78 29.09
C ARG A 86 -18.68 -9.71 29.67
N HIS A 87 -19.72 -10.12 30.39
CA HIS A 87 -20.64 -9.21 31.06
C HIS A 87 -19.94 -8.42 32.17
N SER A 88 -18.98 -9.05 32.86
CA SER A 88 -18.13 -8.36 33.83
C SER A 88 -17.31 -7.26 33.17
N ARG A 89 -16.59 -7.55 32.08
CA ARG A 89 -15.78 -6.53 31.35
C ARG A 89 -16.62 -5.36 30.83
N LEU A 90 -17.83 -5.65 30.33
CA LEU A 90 -18.79 -4.62 29.92
C LEU A 90 -19.22 -3.75 31.12
N ALA A 91 -19.49 -4.35 32.27
CA ALA A 91 -19.92 -3.64 33.47
C ALA A 91 -18.78 -2.84 34.14
N THR A 92 -17.55 -3.36 34.12
CA THR A 92 -16.40 -2.74 34.80
C THR A 92 -15.66 -1.72 33.94
N GLY A 93 -15.89 -1.69 32.62
CA GLY A 93 -15.16 -0.81 31.71
C GLY A 93 -13.71 -1.23 31.43
N SER A 94 -13.30 -2.44 31.84
CA SER A 94 -11.94 -2.99 31.64
C SER A 94 -11.69 -3.46 30.20
N GLN A 95 -12.29 -2.81 29.20
CA GLN A 95 -12.18 -3.16 27.78
C GLN A 95 -10.77 -2.90 27.20
N LEU A 96 -10.00 -2.02 27.86
CA LEU A 96 -8.62 -1.71 27.50
C LEU A 96 -7.60 -2.57 28.27
N GLU A 97 -8.04 -3.40 29.22
CA GLU A 97 -7.16 -4.33 29.92
C GLU A 97 -7.00 -5.61 29.10
N VAL A 98 -5.74 -5.91 28.78
CA VAL A 98 -5.37 -7.14 28.10
C VAL A 98 -5.00 -8.19 29.15
N ASP A 99 -5.39 -9.44 28.87
CA ASP A 99 -4.82 -10.55 29.61
C ASP A 99 -3.42 -10.82 29.07
N GLU A 100 -2.38 -10.67 29.88
CA GLU A 100 -0.98 -10.80 29.45
C GLU A 100 -0.72 -12.16 28.76
N ASP A 101 -1.40 -13.22 29.21
CA ASP A 101 -1.29 -14.58 28.65
C ASP A 101 -1.71 -14.70 27.19
N ILE A 102 -2.55 -13.79 26.68
CA ILE A 102 -3.03 -13.83 25.28
C ILE A 102 -2.26 -12.87 24.37
N VAL A 103 -1.37 -12.04 24.92
CA VAL A 103 -0.58 -11.11 24.12
C VAL A 103 0.50 -11.86 23.38
N ARG A 104 0.31 -11.98 22.08
CA ARG A 104 1.27 -12.62 21.19
C ARG A 104 1.48 -11.78 19.95
N ALA A 105 2.71 -11.82 19.47
CA ALA A 105 3.10 -11.19 18.23
C ALA A 105 3.73 -12.21 17.29
N VAL A 106 3.59 -11.99 16.00
CA VAL A 106 4.25 -12.76 14.94
C VAL A 106 5.16 -11.81 14.18
N SER A 107 6.33 -12.26 13.72
CA SER A 107 7.15 -11.39 12.89
C SER A 107 6.44 -11.07 11.57
N LEU A 108 6.49 -9.81 11.13
CA LEU A 108 5.92 -9.40 9.83
C LEU A 108 6.48 -10.25 8.68
N ALA A 109 7.78 -10.57 8.74
CA ALA A 109 8.47 -11.46 7.81
C ALA A 109 7.76 -12.81 7.68
N THR A 110 7.43 -13.45 8.81
CA THR A 110 6.74 -14.74 8.84
C THR A 110 5.37 -14.66 8.16
N THR A 111 4.61 -13.58 8.36
CA THR A 111 3.29 -13.41 7.72
C THR A 111 3.37 -13.23 6.19
N LEU A 112 4.52 -12.79 5.67
CA LEU A 112 4.75 -12.54 4.25
C LEU A 112 5.35 -13.74 3.51
N ARG A 113 5.82 -14.77 4.24
CA ARG A 113 6.27 -16.04 3.64
C ARG A 113 5.11 -16.73 2.89
N SER A 114 5.47 -17.66 2.02
CA SER A 114 4.52 -18.41 1.19
C SER A 114 3.61 -17.49 0.37
N PHE A 115 4.22 -16.43 -0.18
CA PHE A 115 3.54 -15.37 -0.94
C PHE A 115 2.38 -14.74 -0.15
N GLY A 116 2.60 -14.46 1.13
CA GLY A 116 1.59 -13.87 2.02
C GLY A 116 0.32 -14.70 2.13
N SER A 117 0.43 -16.03 2.20
CA SER A 117 -0.72 -16.92 2.36
C SER A 117 -1.64 -16.49 3.53
N ALA A 118 -1.04 -16.04 4.64
CA ALA A 118 -1.76 -15.51 5.81
C ALA A 118 -2.66 -14.30 5.50
N TRP A 119 -2.35 -13.54 4.44
CA TRP A 119 -3.10 -12.37 4.01
C TRP A 119 -4.13 -12.68 2.92
N ARG A 120 -3.92 -13.77 2.16
CA ARG A 120 -4.70 -14.15 0.98
C ARG A 120 -5.93 -14.99 1.30
N VAL A 121 -5.89 -15.75 2.39
CA VAL A 121 -6.97 -16.65 2.78
C VAL A 121 -7.69 -16.05 3.98
N ASN A 122 -9.01 -15.93 3.90
CA ASN A 122 -9.80 -15.52 5.05
C ASN A 122 -9.66 -16.56 6.16
N PRO A 123 -9.38 -16.17 7.43
CA PRO A 123 -9.20 -17.09 8.55
C PRO A 123 -10.35 -18.10 8.72
N GLN A 124 -11.57 -17.77 8.29
CA GLN A 124 -12.71 -18.69 8.34
C GLN A 124 -12.54 -19.94 7.43
N HIS A 125 -11.70 -19.85 6.40
CA HIS A 125 -11.44 -20.92 5.45
C HIS A 125 -10.12 -21.67 5.71
N LEU A 126 -9.33 -21.25 6.70
CA LEU A 126 -8.10 -21.95 7.05
C LEU A 126 -8.41 -23.27 7.76
N SER A 127 -7.67 -24.30 7.39
CA SER A 127 -7.72 -25.59 8.07
C SER A 127 -7.19 -25.47 9.51
N PRO A 128 -7.63 -26.34 10.45
CA PRO A 128 -7.09 -26.36 11.82
C PRO A 128 -5.56 -26.46 11.86
N THR A 129 -4.95 -27.21 10.93
CA THR A 129 -3.50 -27.37 10.83
C THR A 129 -2.80 -26.07 10.42
N GLU A 130 -3.35 -25.32 9.47
CA GLU A 130 -2.80 -24.01 9.08
C GLU A 130 -2.92 -22.99 10.20
N LEU A 131 -4.06 -23.01 10.91
CA LEU A 131 -4.27 -22.16 12.08
C LEU A 131 -3.26 -22.51 13.18
N SER A 132 -3.04 -23.79 13.49
CA SER A 132 -2.01 -24.22 14.45
C SER A 132 -0.62 -23.74 14.04
N ARG A 133 -0.23 -23.85 12.77
CA ARG A 133 1.07 -23.36 12.30
C ARG A 133 1.25 -21.85 12.50
N LEU A 134 0.20 -21.07 12.27
CA LEU A 134 0.23 -19.62 12.50
C LEU A 134 0.29 -19.28 14.00
N TRP A 135 -0.37 -20.08 14.83
CA TRP A 135 -0.27 -19.99 16.28
C TRP A 135 1.14 -20.27 16.78
N ASP A 136 1.73 -21.39 16.36
CA ASP A 136 3.06 -21.85 16.75
C ASP A 136 4.15 -20.87 16.28
N ALA A 137 3.89 -20.16 15.18
CA ALA A 137 4.76 -19.10 14.67
C ALA A 137 4.68 -17.78 15.45
N SER A 138 3.64 -17.58 16.26
CA SER A 138 3.50 -16.42 17.14
C SER A 138 4.18 -16.68 18.48
N GLN A 139 4.70 -15.64 19.13
CA GLN A 139 5.38 -15.72 20.42
C GLN A 139 4.67 -14.83 21.44
N PRO A 140 4.61 -15.21 22.73
CA PRO A 140 4.23 -14.30 23.81
C PRO A 140 5.06 -13.01 23.73
N ALA A 141 4.42 -11.87 23.91
CA ALA A 141 5.08 -10.58 23.78
C ALA A 141 4.52 -9.58 24.79
N ASP A 142 5.40 -8.84 25.48
CA ASP A 142 4.99 -7.79 26.40
C ASP A 142 4.55 -6.51 25.66
N SER A 143 4.99 -6.36 24.42
CA SER A 143 4.64 -5.23 23.55
C SER A 143 4.59 -5.65 22.08
N ILE A 144 3.83 -4.91 21.28
CA ILE A 144 3.67 -5.15 19.85
C ILE A 144 4.26 -3.95 19.09
N ASP A 145 5.18 -4.17 18.15
CA ASP A 145 5.72 -3.04 17.38
C ASP A 145 4.66 -2.46 16.43
N ILE A 146 3.91 -3.32 15.74
CA ILE A 146 2.87 -2.91 14.77
C ILE A 146 1.58 -3.71 14.96
N PHE A 147 0.48 -3.03 15.26
CA PHE A 147 -0.86 -3.57 15.08
C PHE A 147 -1.32 -3.32 13.65
N VAL A 148 -1.52 -4.38 12.86
CA VAL A 148 -1.96 -4.23 11.46
C VAL A 148 -3.47 -4.35 11.35
N SER A 149 -4.16 -3.21 11.27
CA SER A 149 -5.60 -3.17 11.03
C SER A 149 -5.92 -3.19 9.54
N HIS A 150 -6.92 -3.98 9.16
CA HIS A 150 -7.31 -4.15 7.76
C HIS A 150 -8.73 -4.73 7.63
N THR A 151 -9.24 -4.81 6.40
CA THR A 151 -10.51 -5.49 6.10
C THR A 151 -10.30 -6.74 5.23
N TRP A 152 -10.95 -7.85 5.60
CA TRP A 152 -10.98 -9.08 4.81
C TRP A 152 -11.70 -8.96 3.47
N SER A 153 -12.52 -7.91 3.28
CA SER A 153 -13.19 -7.64 2.00
C SER A 153 -12.22 -7.22 0.90
N THR A 154 -11.02 -6.75 1.27
CA THR A 154 -10.01 -6.33 0.32
C THR A 154 -9.14 -7.51 -0.10
N PRO A 155 -8.90 -7.70 -1.42
CA PRO A 155 -8.11 -8.83 -1.90
C PRO A 155 -6.75 -8.93 -1.23
N GLY A 156 -6.44 -10.10 -0.66
CA GLY A 156 -5.23 -10.28 0.14
C GLY A 156 -3.92 -10.11 -0.63
N HIS A 157 -3.91 -10.31 -1.94
CA HIS A 157 -2.73 -10.06 -2.76
C HIS A 157 -2.32 -8.57 -2.76
N GLN A 158 -3.29 -7.65 -2.62
CA GLN A 158 -2.98 -6.21 -2.53
C GLN A 158 -2.29 -5.89 -1.19
N LYS A 159 -2.78 -6.48 -0.10
CA LYS A 159 -2.14 -6.38 1.23
C LYS A 159 -0.73 -6.95 1.19
N TYR A 160 -0.56 -8.13 0.60
CA TYR A 160 0.75 -8.78 0.46
C TYR A 160 1.73 -7.91 -0.32
N VAL A 161 1.37 -7.42 -1.51
CA VAL A 161 2.25 -6.57 -2.32
C VAL A 161 2.60 -5.28 -1.59
N SER A 162 1.61 -4.66 -0.95
CA SER A 162 1.81 -3.42 -0.19
C SER A 162 2.75 -3.59 1.00
N LEU A 163 2.56 -4.63 1.80
CA LEU A 163 3.44 -4.93 2.93
C LEU A 163 4.83 -5.40 2.49
N LEU A 164 4.92 -6.21 1.43
CA LEU A 164 6.20 -6.71 0.91
C LEU A 164 7.06 -5.56 0.41
N LEU A 165 6.50 -4.68 -0.44
CA LEU A 165 7.25 -3.58 -1.01
C LEU A 165 7.61 -2.54 0.06
N SER A 166 6.68 -2.19 0.97
CA SER A 166 6.96 -1.20 2.02
C SER A 166 7.99 -1.67 3.03
N SER A 167 8.05 -2.97 3.30
CA SER A 167 8.99 -3.54 4.28
C SER A 167 10.34 -3.91 3.66
N TYR A 168 10.37 -4.29 2.38
CA TYR A 168 11.55 -4.93 1.76
C TYR A 168 12.04 -4.29 0.46
N TRP A 169 11.64 -3.07 0.11
CA TRP A 169 12.16 -2.36 -1.07
C TRP A 169 13.71 -2.29 -1.11
N ARG A 170 14.38 -2.23 0.05
CA ARG A 170 15.84 -2.19 0.15
C ARG A 170 16.49 -3.45 -0.41
N TYR A 171 15.86 -4.61 -0.24
CA TYR A 171 16.34 -5.87 -0.80
C TYR A 171 16.15 -5.89 -2.32
N ALA A 172 15.04 -5.35 -2.83
CA ALA A 172 14.84 -5.19 -4.27
C ALA A 172 15.93 -4.31 -4.89
N LEU A 173 16.20 -3.15 -4.28
CA LEU A 173 17.24 -2.23 -4.75
C LEU A 173 18.64 -2.84 -4.61
N GLY A 174 18.93 -3.52 -3.49
CA GLY A 174 20.20 -4.22 -3.29
C GLY A 174 20.42 -5.32 -4.32
N GLY A 175 19.40 -6.13 -4.60
CA GLY A 175 19.43 -7.14 -5.67
C GLY A 175 19.67 -6.53 -7.04
N TRP A 176 19.02 -5.40 -7.34
CA TRP A 176 19.26 -4.65 -8.57
C TRP A 176 20.72 -4.17 -8.69
N ILE A 177 21.27 -3.58 -7.62
CA ILE A 177 22.66 -3.10 -7.57
C ILE A 177 23.65 -4.26 -7.79
N ILE A 178 23.45 -5.38 -7.09
CA ILE A 178 24.29 -6.58 -7.24
C ILE A 178 24.26 -7.08 -8.68
N ALA A 179 23.08 -7.14 -9.30
CA ALA A 179 22.95 -7.55 -10.69
C ALA A 179 23.67 -6.58 -11.65
N ALA A 180 23.49 -5.27 -11.47
CA ALA A 180 24.13 -4.26 -12.30
C ALA A 180 25.66 -4.30 -12.21
N ILE A 181 26.21 -4.42 -10.99
CA ILE A 181 27.66 -4.56 -10.79
C ILE A 181 28.17 -5.86 -11.41
N SER A 182 27.51 -6.99 -11.13
CA SER A 182 27.95 -8.30 -11.61
C SER A 182 27.96 -8.36 -13.13
N VAL A 183 26.88 -7.91 -13.77
CA VAL A 183 26.79 -7.84 -15.24
C VAL A 183 27.81 -6.85 -15.79
N GLY A 184 27.99 -5.68 -15.17
CA GLY A 184 29.00 -4.71 -15.58
C GLY A 184 30.43 -5.26 -15.54
N LEU A 185 30.80 -6.04 -14.52
CA LEU A 185 32.09 -6.71 -14.43
C LEU A 185 32.27 -7.80 -15.50
N LEU A 186 31.23 -8.59 -15.77
CA LEU A 186 31.27 -9.59 -16.85
C LEU A 186 31.37 -8.92 -18.23
N TYR A 187 30.78 -7.73 -18.38
CA TYR A 187 30.85 -6.91 -19.58
C TYR A 187 32.27 -6.41 -19.83
N THR A 188 32.90 -5.79 -18.84
CA THR A 188 34.27 -5.26 -18.97
C THR A 188 35.32 -6.36 -19.07
N GLY A 189 35.04 -7.55 -18.54
CA GLY A 189 35.86 -8.75 -18.72
C GLY A 189 35.68 -9.47 -20.06
N SER A 190 34.87 -8.93 -20.99
CA SER A 190 34.56 -9.54 -22.29
C SER A 190 33.98 -10.96 -22.21
N LEU A 191 33.29 -11.29 -21.12
CA LEU A 191 32.65 -12.60 -20.93
C LEU A 191 31.23 -12.66 -21.49
N LEU A 192 30.58 -11.50 -21.67
CA LEU A 192 29.23 -11.41 -22.23
C LEU A 192 29.28 -11.06 -23.72
N PRO A 193 28.43 -11.68 -24.55
CA PRO A 193 28.38 -11.37 -25.98
C PRO A 193 27.73 -10.00 -26.21
N LEU A 194 28.18 -9.30 -27.25
CA LEU A 194 27.72 -7.97 -27.65
C LEU A 194 27.05 -7.99 -29.05
N PRO A 195 25.89 -8.63 -29.21
CA PRO A 195 25.31 -8.86 -30.55
C PRO A 195 24.70 -7.61 -31.22
N PHE A 196 24.43 -6.52 -30.49
CA PHE A 196 23.65 -5.41 -31.04
C PHE A 196 24.51 -4.23 -31.53
N LYS A 197 24.90 -4.29 -32.80
CA LYS A 197 25.52 -3.17 -33.53
C LYS A 197 24.63 -1.94 -33.63
N ALA A 198 23.31 -2.11 -33.65
CA ALA A 198 22.35 -1.03 -33.85
C ALA A 198 22.29 -0.03 -32.69
N LEU A 199 22.64 -0.47 -31.47
CA LEU A 199 22.71 0.42 -30.30
C LEU A 199 23.86 1.43 -30.41
N SER A 200 24.83 1.22 -31.30
CA SER A 200 25.94 2.14 -31.54
C SER A 200 25.49 3.52 -31.99
N GLY A 201 24.30 3.65 -32.59
CA GLY A 201 23.76 4.94 -33.02
C GLY A 201 23.33 5.87 -31.88
N LEU A 202 23.26 5.36 -30.64
CA LEU A 202 22.96 6.15 -29.45
C LEU A 202 24.23 6.73 -28.80
N ALA A 203 25.36 6.06 -28.98
CA ALA A 203 26.61 6.40 -28.31
C ALA A 203 27.54 7.25 -29.22
N PRO A 204 28.49 8.01 -28.65
CA PRO A 204 29.42 8.80 -29.43
C PRO A 204 30.50 7.86 -29.97
N GLY A 205 30.53 7.65 -31.29
CA GLY A 205 31.43 6.69 -31.94
C GLY A 205 30.63 5.61 -32.65
N ASN A 206 30.51 5.74 -33.97
CA ASN A 206 29.84 4.74 -34.80
C ASN A 206 30.49 3.36 -34.59
N GLY A 207 29.69 2.34 -34.29
CA GLY A 207 30.15 0.94 -34.28
C GLY A 207 30.53 0.34 -32.92
N VAL A 208 30.19 0.95 -31.78
CA VAL A 208 30.33 0.27 -30.49
C VAL A 208 29.26 -0.82 -30.36
N ASP A 209 29.73 -2.07 -30.28
CA ASP A 209 28.87 -3.22 -30.01
C ASP A 209 28.35 -3.14 -28.57
N ALA A 210 27.03 -3.32 -28.38
CA ALA A 210 26.43 -3.28 -27.05
C ALA A 210 25.38 -4.38 -26.86
N ALA A 211 25.04 -4.65 -25.60
CA ALA A 211 23.87 -5.43 -25.22
C ALA A 211 23.23 -4.95 -23.92
N PRO A 212 21.90 -5.03 -23.77
CA PRO A 212 21.16 -4.51 -22.63
C PRO A 212 21.10 -5.53 -21.46
N TRP A 213 22.24 -6.11 -21.08
CA TRP A 213 22.26 -7.22 -20.11
C TRP A 213 21.83 -6.79 -18.71
N ILE A 214 22.24 -5.61 -18.23
CA ILE A 214 21.84 -5.05 -16.94
C ILE A 214 20.33 -4.83 -16.96
N HIS A 215 19.81 -4.19 -18.02
CA HIS A 215 18.37 -3.97 -18.17
C HIS A 215 17.56 -5.27 -18.15
N VAL A 216 18.05 -6.32 -18.81
CA VAL A 216 17.35 -7.62 -18.88
C VAL A 216 17.40 -8.37 -17.55
N PHE A 217 18.56 -8.51 -16.92
CA PHE A 217 18.71 -9.39 -15.75
C PHE A 217 18.36 -8.73 -14.41
N SER A 218 18.61 -7.44 -14.26
CA SER A 218 18.39 -6.73 -13.00
C SER A 218 16.94 -6.74 -12.47
N PRO A 219 15.85 -6.66 -13.27
CA PRO A 219 14.50 -6.77 -12.74
C PRO A 219 14.22 -8.14 -12.12
N PHE A 220 14.76 -9.22 -12.71
CA PHE A 220 14.57 -10.57 -12.17
C PHE A 220 15.29 -10.74 -10.83
N ILE A 221 16.53 -10.27 -10.71
CA ILE A 221 17.28 -10.34 -9.46
C ILE A 221 16.65 -9.42 -8.39
N ALA A 222 16.14 -8.25 -8.77
CA ALA A 222 15.42 -7.36 -7.87
C ALA A 222 14.12 -8.00 -7.34
N LEU A 223 13.30 -8.59 -8.23
CA LEU A 223 12.08 -9.31 -7.84
C LEU A 223 12.37 -10.52 -6.97
N LEU A 224 13.38 -11.33 -7.34
CA LEU A 224 13.80 -12.47 -6.55
C LEU A 224 14.25 -12.02 -5.16
N SER A 225 15.07 -10.97 -5.08
CA SER A 225 15.54 -10.42 -3.80
C SER A 225 14.38 -9.91 -2.95
N LEU A 226 13.38 -9.26 -3.56
CA LEU A 226 12.17 -8.81 -2.86
C LEU A 226 11.37 -9.98 -2.28
N VAL A 227 11.14 -11.04 -3.07
CA VAL A 227 10.37 -12.22 -2.66
C VAL A 227 11.13 -13.08 -1.65
N CYS A 228 12.46 -13.15 -1.73
CA CYS A 228 13.31 -13.87 -0.79
C CYS A 228 13.54 -13.09 0.52
N ALA A 229 13.33 -11.77 0.55
CA ALA A 229 13.62 -10.93 1.71
C ALA A 229 12.94 -11.38 3.04
N PRO A 230 11.67 -11.84 3.06
CA PRO A 230 11.06 -12.39 4.29
C PRO A 230 11.72 -13.67 4.82
N TYR A 231 12.50 -14.37 3.99
CA TYR A 231 13.24 -15.57 4.38
C TYR A 231 14.67 -15.23 4.85
N ILE A 232 15.28 -14.19 4.29
CA ILE A 232 16.62 -13.73 4.65
C ILE A 232 16.60 -12.90 5.93
N SER A 233 15.62 -11.98 6.05
CA SER A 233 15.56 -10.99 7.13
C SER A 233 15.39 -11.58 8.53
N SER A 234 14.83 -12.78 8.65
CA SER A 234 14.65 -13.44 9.95
C SER A 234 15.97 -13.74 10.67
N ASN A 235 17.08 -13.80 9.92
CA ASN A 235 18.38 -14.16 10.49
C ASN A 235 19.27 -12.94 10.77
N CYS A 236 18.98 -11.77 10.17
CA CYS A 236 19.92 -10.65 10.12
C CYS A 236 19.40 -9.32 10.68
N SER A 237 18.13 -9.21 11.05
CA SER A 237 17.55 -7.93 11.50
C SER A 237 16.60 -8.12 12.67
N SER A 238 16.47 -7.10 13.54
CA SER A 238 15.43 -7.04 14.56
C SER A 238 14.08 -7.25 13.89
N THR A 239 13.47 -8.40 14.11
CA THR A 239 12.20 -8.76 13.49
C THR A 239 11.12 -7.85 14.05
N THR A 240 10.53 -7.02 13.19
CA THR A 240 9.37 -6.22 13.57
C THR A 240 8.23 -7.16 13.95
N SER A 241 7.89 -7.14 15.24
CA SER A 241 6.79 -7.92 15.78
C SER A 241 5.48 -7.23 15.38
N CYS A 242 4.58 -7.99 14.78
CA CYS A 242 3.27 -7.47 14.42
C CYS A 242 2.16 -8.33 14.99
N PHE A 243 1.08 -7.66 15.33
CA PHE A 243 -0.17 -8.32 15.61
C PHE A 243 -0.97 -8.47 14.33
N LEU A 244 -1.49 -9.68 14.12
CA LEU A 244 -2.35 -10.04 13.01
C LEU A 244 -3.59 -10.74 13.57
N ASP A 245 -4.77 -10.22 13.25
CA ASP A 245 -6.08 -10.76 13.67
C ASP A 245 -6.28 -12.24 13.34
N VAL A 246 -5.72 -12.75 12.23
CA VAL A 246 -5.70 -14.19 11.90
C VAL A 246 -5.14 -15.01 13.05
N VAL A 247 -4.05 -14.55 13.69
CA VAL A 247 -3.38 -15.27 14.77
C VAL A 247 -4.29 -15.36 16.00
N LEU A 248 -5.13 -14.37 16.27
CA LEU A 248 -6.17 -14.48 17.30
C LEU A 248 -7.24 -15.51 16.95
N CYS A 249 -7.66 -15.58 15.69
CA CYS A 249 -8.57 -16.64 15.25
C CYS A 249 -7.96 -18.04 15.41
N THR A 250 -6.63 -18.19 15.42
CA THR A 250 -5.97 -19.49 15.64
C THR A 250 -6.07 -19.98 17.08
N ILE A 251 -5.96 -19.08 18.08
CA ILE A 251 -6.16 -19.37 19.52
C ILE A 251 -7.43 -20.18 19.71
N PHE A 252 -8.48 -19.72 19.02
CA PHE A 252 -9.82 -20.23 19.17
C PHE A 252 -9.97 -21.71 18.81
N ARG A 253 -9.25 -22.18 17.79
CA ARG A 253 -9.49 -23.51 17.21
C ARG A 253 -8.53 -24.58 17.72
N SER A 254 -7.31 -24.22 18.11
CA SER A 254 -6.29 -25.19 18.54
C SER A 254 -6.57 -25.79 19.93
N VAL A 255 -7.24 -25.07 20.83
CA VAL A 255 -7.58 -25.58 22.17
C VAL A 255 -8.73 -26.62 22.12
N SER A 256 -9.57 -26.55 21.08
CA SER A 256 -10.73 -27.42 20.88
C SER A 256 -10.35 -28.87 20.56
N THR A 257 -9.25 -29.10 19.82
CA THR A 257 -8.96 -30.44 19.26
C THR A 257 -8.40 -31.44 20.28
N ASN A 258 -7.79 -30.98 21.38
CA ASN A 258 -7.26 -31.86 22.43
C ASN A 258 -8.23 -32.11 23.59
N GLN A 259 -9.45 -31.55 23.55
CA GLN A 259 -10.42 -31.65 24.66
C GLN A 259 -11.82 -32.04 24.16
N MET A 260 -11.88 -33.15 23.41
CA MET A 260 -13.05 -33.61 22.65
C MET A 260 -14.26 -34.11 23.49
N HIS A 261 -14.37 -33.80 24.79
CA HIS A 261 -15.46 -34.32 25.65
C HIS A 261 -16.34 -33.26 26.34
N SER A 262 -16.28 -31.98 25.97
CA SER A 262 -17.32 -31.03 26.44
C SER A 262 -17.66 -29.92 25.42
N ASN A 263 -18.82 -30.06 24.76
CA ASN A 263 -19.38 -29.17 23.72
C ASN A 263 -19.59 -27.67 24.12
N LYS A 264 -19.15 -27.21 25.29
CA LYS A 264 -19.39 -25.83 25.77
C LYS A 264 -18.14 -24.95 25.86
N SER A 265 -16.92 -25.51 25.80
CA SER A 265 -15.68 -24.75 26.01
C SER A 265 -15.24 -23.92 24.80
N GLU A 266 -15.59 -24.36 23.58
CA GLU A 266 -15.04 -23.81 22.34
C GLU A 266 -15.40 -22.33 22.13
N ALA A 267 -16.63 -21.90 22.45
CA ALA A 267 -17.09 -20.54 22.22
C ALA A 267 -16.42 -19.45 23.09
N VAL A 268 -15.70 -19.83 24.16
CA VAL A 268 -15.23 -18.88 25.18
C VAL A 268 -13.93 -18.17 24.78
N CYS A 269 -12.99 -18.86 24.11
CA CYS A 269 -11.65 -18.33 23.87
C CYS A 269 -11.57 -17.28 22.73
N SER A 270 -12.29 -17.46 21.61
CA SER A 270 -12.33 -16.44 20.52
C SER A 270 -12.88 -15.12 21.00
N ARG A 271 -13.92 -15.20 21.84
CA ARG A 271 -14.56 -14.03 22.42
C ARG A 271 -13.57 -13.24 23.27
N ARG A 272 -12.72 -13.92 24.05
CA ARG A 272 -11.69 -13.26 24.88
C ARG A 272 -10.72 -12.46 24.00
N GLY A 273 -10.33 -13.01 22.86
CA GLY A 273 -9.47 -12.35 21.89
C GLY A 273 -10.10 -11.10 21.25
N ILE A 274 -11.29 -11.25 20.67
CA ILE A 274 -12.01 -10.16 19.97
C ILE A 274 -12.36 -9.03 20.94
N TYR A 275 -12.89 -9.35 22.12
CA TYR A 275 -13.25 -8.35 23.12
C TYR A 275 -12.06 -7.86 23.96
N GLY A 276 -10.88 -8.44 23.74
CA GLY A 276 -9.59 -8.00 24.30
C GLY A 276 -8.81 -7.08 23.37
N ILE A 277 -9.32 -6.77 22.16
CA ILE A 277 -8.62 -5.97 21.13
C ILE A 277 -8.09 -4.63 21.66
N GLY A 278 -8.85 -3.98 22.55
CA GLY A 278 -8.46 -2.71 23.17
C GLY A 278 -7.13 -2.79 23.93
N GLY A 279 -6.87 -3.91 24.61
CA GLY A 279 -5.62 -4.10 25.33
C GLY A 279 -4.44 -4.41 24.40
N PHE A 280 -4.66 -5.12 23.28
CA PHE A 280 -3.61 -5.28 22.26
C PHE A 280 -3.22 -3.93 21.65
N LEU A 281 -4.20 -3.06 21.41
CA LEU A 281 -3.98 -1.70 20.94
C LEU A 281 -3.24 -0.83 21.98
N ALA A 282 -3.53 -1.02 23.27
CA ALA A 282 -2.84 -0.31 24.36
C ALA A 282 -1.34 -0.64 24.41
N VAL A 283 -0.96 -1.89 24.18
CA VAL A 283 0.45 -2.35 24.19
C VAL A 283 1.14 -2.24 22.81
N SER A 284 0.44 -1.72 21.80
CA SER A 284 0.98 -1.54 20.44
C SER A 284 1.63 -0.18 20.27
N ARG A 285 2.86 -0.14 19.72
CA ARG A 285 3.59 1.11 19.46
C ARG A 285 3.06 1.87 18.24
N GLU A 286 2.66 1.14 17.21
CA GLU A 286 2.12 1.68 15.97
C GLU A 286 0.81 0.95 15.61
N LEU A 287 -0.24 1.71 15.27
CA LEU A 287 -1.40 1.18 14.55
C LEU A 287 -1.22 1.48 13.06
N ARG A 288 -1.02 0.44 12.26
CA ARG A 288 -0.89 0.53 10.80
C ARG A 288 -2.19 0.09 10.14
N VAL A 289 -2.88 1.04 9.54
CA VAL A 289 -4.13 0.82 8.82
C VAL A 289 -3.82 0.56 7.34
N LEU A 290 -4.08 -0.66 6.88
CA LEU A 290 -4.04 -1.03 5.46
C LEU A 290 -5.33 -0.59 4.78
N TRP A 291 -5.31 0.64 4.30
CA TRP A 291 -6.53 1.28 3.83
C TRP A 291 -6.94 0.84 2.43
N SER A 292 -8.25 0.69 2.27
CA SER A 292 -8.97 0.45 1.01
C SER A 292 -10.41 0.95 1.13
N PRO A 293 -11.14 1.17 0.02
CA PRO A 293 -12.51 1.69 0.07
C PRO A 293 -13.46 1.01 1.08
N PRO A 294 -13.53 -0.34 1.19
CA PRO A 294 -14.45 -0.99 2.14
C PRO A 294 -13.98 -0.96 3.60
N TYR A 295 -12.85 -0.33 3.91
CA TYR A 295 -12.36 -0.26 5.29
C TYR A 295 -13.27 0.61 6.17
N MET A 296 -13.63 1.81 5.68
CA MET A 296 -14.41 2.78 6.45
C MET A 296 -15.90 2.44 6.56
N SER A 297 -16.39 1.44 5.82
CA SER A 297 -17.77 0.96 5.93
C SER A 297 -17.95 -0.08 7.03
N ARG A 298 -16.87 -0.54 7.68
CA ARG A 298 -16.90 -1.60 8.69
C ARG A 298 -16.74 -1.05 10.10
N LEU A 299 -17.68 -1.40 10.99
CA LEU A 299 -17.73 -0.91 12.36
C LEU A 299 -16.46 -1.24 13.16
N TRP A 300 -16.00 -2.49 13.11
CA TRP A 300 -14.77 -2.94 13.79
C TRP A 300 -13.53 -2.15 13.36
N CYS A 301 -13.36 -1.91 12.06
CA CYS A 301 -12.19 -1.22 11.52
C CYS A 301 -12.07 0.24 12.00
N VAL A 302 -13.20 0.93 12.12
CA VAL A 302 -13.22 2.32 12.64
C VAL A 302 -13.11 2.33 14.16
N PHE A 303 -13.74 1.37 14.83
CA PHE A 303 -13.59 1.16 16.27
C PHE A 303 -12.14 0.92 16.68
N GLU A 304 -11.37 0.13 15.92
CA GLU A 304 -9.94 -0.11 16.20
C GLU A 304 -9.11 1.19 16.21
N ILE A 305 -9.38 2.11 15.28
CA ILE A 305 -8.67 3.39 15.21
C ILE A 305 -9.01 4.25 16.44
N ALA A 306 -10.29 4.30 16.79
CA ALA A 306 -10.78 5.04 17.95
C ALA A 306 -10.24 4.45 19.27
N ALA A 307 -10.35 3.13 19.43
CA ALA A 307 -9.82 2.39 20.56
C ALA A 307 -8.32 2.62 20.72
N PHE A 308 -7.55 2.59 19.63
CA PHE A 308 -6.12 2.89 19.66
C PHE A 308 -5.84 4.31 20.16
N ARG A 309 -6.59 5.31 19.69
CA ARG A 309 -6.41 6.69 20.15
C ARG A 309 -6.82 6.89 21.60
N LYS A 310 -7.81 6.13 22.09
CA LYS A 310 -8.20 6.15 23.51
C LYS A 310 -7.17 5.45 24.39
N ALA A 311 -6.65 4.31 23.96
CA ALA A 311 -5.75 3.47 24.73
C ALA A 311 -4.29 3.94 24.68
N ASN A 312 -3.87 4.46 23.54
CA ASN A 312 -2.52 4.92 23.26
C ASN A 312 -2.54 6.26 22.50
N PRO A 313 -2.84 7.39 23.17
CA PRO A 313 -2.99 8.69 22.53
C PRO A 313 -1.70 9.17 21.86
N LEU A 314 -0.53 8.77 22.38
CA LEU A 314 0.80 9.10 21.82
C LEU A 314 1.28 8.08 20.78
N GLY A 315 0.55 6.98 20.61
CA GLY A 315 0.88 5.92 19.66
C GLY A 315 0.90 6.43 18.22
N LYS A 316 1.74 5.82 17.40
CA LYS A 316 1.87 6.23 16.00
C LYS A 316 0.75 5.62 15.17
N LEU A 317 -0.13 6.44 14.59
CA LEU A 317 -1.12 6.00 13.61
C LEU A 317 -0.54 6.18 12.20
N VAL A 318 -0.36 5.07 11.47
CA VAL A 318 0.11 5.07 10.09
C VAL A 318 -1.02 4.61 9.18
N PHE A 319 -1.42 5.49 8.28
CA PHE A 319 -2.42 5.17 7.27
C PHE A 319 -1.70 4.83 5.96
N GLN A 320 -1.74 3.56 5.55
CA GLN A 320 -1.05 3.05 4.37
C GLN A 320 -2.08 2.66 3.30
N PRO A 321 -2.30 3.51 2.27
CA PRO A 321 -3.18 3.18 1.16
C PRO A 321 -2.60 2.04 0.31
N LEU A 322 -3.37 0.96 0.16
CA LEU A 322 -2.91 -0.25 -0.55
C LEU A 322 -2.59 -0.05 -2.04
N PHE A 323 -3.09 1.03 -2.65
CA PHE A 323 -2.85 1.32 -4.06
C PHE A 323 -1.43 1.84 -4.33
N ILE A 324 -0.75 2.48 -3.37
CA ILE A 324 0.54 3.16 -3.64
C ILE A 324 1.59 2.15 -4.09
N GLU A 325 1.83 1.09 -3.31
CA GLU A 325 2.85 0.09 -3.65
C GLU A 325 2.49 -0.70 -4.91
N ARG A 326 1.20 -1.00 -5.11
CA ARG A 326 0.72 -1.65 -6.32
C ARG A 326 1.03 -0.79 -7.54
N ASP A 327 0.74 0.50 -7.46
CA ASP A 327 0.92 1.43 -8.56
C ASP A 327 2.41 1.69 -8.83
N VAL A 328 3.25 1.75 -7.79
CA VAL A 328 4.72 1.80 -7.93
C VAL A 328 5.25 0.55 -8.63
N LEU A 329 4.81 -0.64 -8.22
CA LEU A 329 5.23 -1.89 -8.84
C LEU A 329 4.79 -1.97 -10.31
N ALA A 330 3.54 -1.59 -10.59
CA ALA A 330 3.01 -1.54 -11.95
C ALA A 330 3.76 -0.53 -12.82
N ASN A 331 4.05 0.66 -12.29
CA ASN A 331 4.87 1.66 -12.96
C ASN A 331 6.26 1.13 -13.27
N TRP A 332 6.93 0.52 -12.28
CA TRP A 332 8.27 -0.04 -12.42
C TRP A 332 8.34 -1.11 -13.52
N LEU A 333 7.42 -2.08 -13.51
CA LEU A 333 7.33 -3.11 -14.54
C LEU A 333 6.95 -2.53 -15.91
N GLY A 334 6.03 -1.57 -15.94
CA GLY A 334 5.63 -0.86 -17.15
C GLY A 334 6.78 -0.09 -17.79
N THR A 335 7.63 0.56 -16.99
CA THR A 335 8.83 1.25 -17.48
C THR A 335 9.87 0.26 -18.02
N TYR A 336 10.07 -0.91 -17.42
CA TYR A 336 10.91 -1.96 -18.02
C TYR A 336 10.39 -2.39 -19.39
N LEU A 337 9.09 -2.67 -19.50
CA LEU A 337 8.46 -3.07 -20.75
C LEU A 337 8.59 -1.97 -21.82
N LEU A 338 8.38 -0.71 -21.44
CA LEU A 338 8.52 0.44 -22.31
C LEU A 338 9.95 0.56 -22.87
N VAL A 339 10.96 0.53 -21.99
CA VAL A 339 12.37 0.64 -22.37
C VAL A 339 12.79 -0.56 -23.22
N SER A 340 12.38 -1.79 -22.87
CA SER A 340 12.64 -3.00 -23.66
C SER A 340 12.05 -2.89 -25.08
N THR A 341 10.82 -2.38 -25.20
CA THR A 341 10.18 -2.17 -26.50
C THR A 341 10.94 -1.14 -27.32
N LEU A 342 11.40 -0.05 -26.71
CA LEU A 342 12.23 0.96 -27.36
C LEU A 342 13.56 0.40 -27.85
N ILE A 343 14.25 -0.40 -27.03
CA ILE A 343 15.49 -1.07 -27.41
C ILE A 343 15.25 -1.99 -28.61
N LEU A 344 14.19 -2.80 -28.58
CA LEU A 344 13.85 -3.70 -29.68
C LEU A 344 13.58 -2.93 -30.96
N PHE A 345 12.83 -1.83 -30.89
CA PHE A 345 12.54 -0.96 -32.02
C PHE A 345 13.80 -0.35 -32.65
N ILE A 346 14.76 0.08 -31.83
CA ILE A 346 16.06 0.56 -32.29
C ILE A 346 16.85 -0.58 -32.93
N ALA A 347 16.86 -1.77 -32.31
CA ALA A 347 17.61 -2.93 -32.76
C ALA A 347 17.19 -3.45 -34.13
N ILE A 348 15.89 -3.42 -34.46
CA ILE A 348 15.37 -3.88 -35.76
C ILE A 348 15.65 -2.93 -36.93
N GLY A 349 16.38 -1.82 -36.71
CA GLY A 349 16.83 -0.96 -37.80
C GLY A 349 15.74 -0.07 -38.42
N ALA A 350 14.56 0.02 -37.78
CA ALA A 350 13.49 0.96 -38.16
C ALA A 350 13.93 2.45 -38.11
N GLY A 351 15.14 2.73 -37.65
CA GLY A 351 15.73 4.06 -37.61
C GLY A 351 16.57 4.49 -38.82
N ARG A 352 16.74 3.68 -39.89
CA ARG A 352 17.75 3.99 -40.93
C ARG A 352 17.36 4.99 -42.03
N SER A 353 16.09 5.36 -42.26
CA SER A 353 15.80 6.38 -43.30
C SER A 353 14.55 7.25 -43.15
N SER A 354 13.66 7.04 -42.18
CA SER A 354 12.49 7.93 -41.99
C SER A 354 12.24 8.30 -40.53
N THR A 355 11.88 9.57 -40.32
CA THR A 355 11.51 10.14 -39.01
C THR A 355 10.11 9.68 -38.56
N ALA A 356 9.23 9.35 -39.51
CA ALA A 356 7.84 8.96 -39.24
C ALA A 356 7.69 7.69 -38.36
N PRO A 357 8.40 6.57 -38.60
CA PRO A 357 8.33 5.39 -37.74
C PRO A 357 8.73 5.68 -36.29
N ARG A 358 9.70 6.57 -36.06
CA ARG A 358 10.14 6.96 -34.71
C ARG A 358 9.06 7.72 -33.96
N ILE A 359 8.35 8.63 -34.64
CA ILE A 359 7.24 9.40 -34.07
C ILE A 359 6.05 8.49 -33.77
N ILE A 360 5.68 7.61 -34.70
CA ILE A 360 4.59 6.64 -34.50
C ILE A 360 4.92 5.73 -33.32
N PHE A 361 6.14 5.22 -33.25
CA PHE A 361 6.58 4.36 -32.17
C PHE A 361 6.60 5.06 -30.81
N LEU A 362 7.07 6.32 -30.75
CA LEU A 362 6.99 7.12 -29.55
C LEU A 362 5.52 7.34 -29.12
N GLY A 363 4.62 7.56 -30.09
CA GLY A 363 3.18 7.63 -29.84
C GLY A 363 2.62 6.34 -29.22
N ILE A 364 3.01 5.17 -29.74
CA ILE A 364 2.62 3.85 -29.21
C ILE A 364 3.16 3.66 -27.78
N CYS A 365 4.42 4.05 -27.55
CA CYS A 365 5.07 4.02 -26.25
C CYS A 365 4.33 4.89 -25.22
N CYS A 366 3.96 6.12 -25.59
CA CYS A 366 3.15 7.01 -24.76
C CYS A 366 1.74 6.45 -24.52
N PHE A 367 1.13 5.80 -25.52
CA PHE A 367 -0.17 5.13 -25.37
C PHE A 367 -0.09 3.97 -24.36
N GLY A 368 1.04 3.26 -24.32
CA GLY A 368 1.33 2.23 -23.31
C GLY A 368 1.35 2.74 -21.87
N LEU A 369 1.56 4.04 -21.65
CA LEU A 369 1.48 4.66 -20.32
C LEU A 369 0.05 4.90 -19.84
N LEU A 370 -0.94 4.96 -20.75
CA LEU A 370 -2.32 5.30 -20.41
C LEU A 370 -2.91 4.43 -19.31
N PRO A 371 -2.77 3.09 -19.32
CA PRO A 371 -3.29 2.25 -18.24
C PRO A 371 -2.65 2.61 -16.90
N ALA A 372 -1.32 2.78 -16.85
CA ALA A 372 -0.60 3.13 -15.62
C ALA A 372 -1.08 4.47 -15.05
N VAL A 373 -1.21 5.49 -15.90
CA VAL A 373 -1.74 6.81 -15.50
C VAL A 373 -3.17 6.71 -15.01
N HIS A 374 -4.02 5.95 -15.73
CA HIS A 374 -5.41 5.74 -15.35
C HIS A 374 -5.54 5.09 -13.97
N TYR A 375 -4.75 4.04 -13.72
CA TYR A 375 -4.74 3.33 -12.45
C TYR A 375 -4.30 4.23 -11.29
N VAL A 376 -3.20 4.98 -11.46
CA VAL A 376 -2.70 5.92 -10.44
C VAL A 376 -3.73 7.02 -10.15
N ARG A 377 -4.35 7.58 -11.19
CA ARG A 377 -5.41 8.59 -11.07
C ARG A 377 -6.62 8.06 -10.31
N LYS A 378 -7.03 6.83 -10.61
CA LYS A 378 -8.11 6.13 -9.90
C LYS A 378 -7.76 5.90 -8.43
N GLY A 379 -6.53 5.47 -8.11
CA GLY A 379 -6.05 5.34 -6.73
C GLY A 379 -6.13 6.65 -5.95
N TYR A 380 -5.76 7.77 -6.57
CA TYR A 380 -5.95 9.10 -5.96
C TYR A 380 -7.41 9.52 -5.84
N SER A 381 -8.29 9.08 -6.74
CA SER A 381 -9.73 9.34 -6.62
C SER A 381 -10.31 8.59 -5.43
N GLU A 382 -9.93 7.32 -5.25
CA GLU A 382 -10.26 6.52 -4.06
C GLU A 382 -9.72 7.20 -2.78
N GLN A 383 -8.54 7.82 -2.84
CA GLN A 383 -8.00 8.61 -1.73
C GLN A 383 -8.90 9.80 -1.36
N GLU A 384 -9.44 10.52 -2.34
CA GLU A 384 -10.34 11.66 -2.10
C GLU A 384 -11.68 11.22 -1.51
N GLN A 385 -12.17 10.04 -1.91
CA GLN A 385 -13.38 9.44 -1.34
C GLN A 385 -13.25 9.21 0.17
N ILE A 386 -12.06 8.93 0.70
CA ILE A 386 -11.84 8.81 2.16
C ILE A 386 -12.19 10.09 2.88
N SER A 387 -11.73 11.23 2.36
CA SER A 387 -12.00 12.53 2.96
C SER A 387 -13.51 12.78 3.03
N GLN A 388 -14.22 12.41 1.96
CA GLN A 388 -15.68 12.51 1.89
C GLN A 388 -16.36 11.55 2.87
N SER A 389 -15.96 10.27 2.88
CA SER A 389 -16.50 9.25 3.79
C SER A 389 -16.27 9.60 5.26
N LEU A 390 -15.11 10.17 5.61
CA LEU A 390 -14.85 10.64 6.97
C LEU A 390 -15.69 11.89 7.31
N SER A 391 -15.95 12.77 6.35
CA SER A 391 -16.80 13.95 6.56
C SER A 391 -18.27 13.58 6.79
N GLN A 392 -18.75 12.54 6.11
CA GLN A 392 -20.12 12.03 6.19
C GLN A 392 -20.24 10.82 7.11
N PHE A 393 -19.23 10.55 7.92
CA PHE A 393 -19.15 9.35 8.75
C PHE A 393 -20.34 9.27 9.71
N ASP A 394 -20.99 8.11 9.81
CA ASP A 394 -22.00 7.84 10.84
C ASP A 394 -21.84 6.41 11.33
N VAL A 395 -21.55 6.25 12.62
CA VAL A 395 -21.37 4.96 13.29
C VAL A 395 -22.59 4.05 13.15
N SER A 396 -23.80 4.61 13.10
CA SER A 396 -25.04 3.84 13.01
C SER A 396 -25.21 3.15 11.65
N ALA A 397 -24.67 3.77 10.59
CA ALA A 397 -24.72 3.28 9.22
C ALA A 397 -23.64 2.23 8.89
N LEU A 398 -22.69 1.98 9.80
CA LEU A 398 -21.60 1.04 9.56
C LEU A 398 -22.09 -0.42 9.56
N GLN A 399 -21.47 -1.21 8.69
CA GLN A 399 -21.71 -2.64 8.58
C GLN A 399 -21.01 -3.37 9.74
N CYS A 400 -21.75 -4.27 10.38
CA CYS A 400 -21.23 -5.22 11.34
C CYS A 400 -21.77 -6.61 11.02
N PHE A 401 -20.95 -7.64 11.21
CA PHE A 401 -21.35 -9.03 10.91
C PHE A 401 -22.39 -9.56 11.92
N SER A 402 -22.40 -9.02 13.14
CA SER A 402 -23.29 -9.44 14.21
C SER A 402 -23.88 -8.22 14.92
N ASP A 403 -25.19 -8.24 15.14
CA ASP A 403 -25.88 -7.22 15.94
C ASP A 403 -25.37 -7.18 17.38
N PHE A 404 -24.94 -8.34 17.91
CA PHE A 404 -24.32 -8.38 19.22
C PHE A 404 -23.05 -7.51 19.23
N ASP A 405 -22.14 -7.70 18.25
CA ASP A 405 -20.90 -6.94 18.18
C ASP A 405 -21.17 -5.45 17.96
N LYS A 406 -22.21 -5.13 17.17
CA LYS A 406 -22.68 -3.75 17.01
C LYS A 406 -23.07 -3.13 18.35
N ARG A 407 -23.91 -3.82 19.15
CA ARG A 407 -24.28 -3.34 20.50
C ARG A 407 -23.07 -3.22 21.42
N PHE A 408 -22.18 -4.21 21.43
CA PHE A 408 -20.95 -4.17 22.22
C PHE A 408 -20.09 -2.96 21.90
N ILE A 409 -19.83 -2.72 20.61
CA ILE A 409 -19.03 -1.57 20.16
C ILE A 409 -19.74 -0.27 20.48
N HIS A 410 -21.05 -0.16 20.27
CA HIS A 410 -21.81 1.05 20.62
C HIS A 410 -21.72 1.35 22.11
N SER A 411 -21.84 0.34 22.98
CA SER A 411 -21.66 0.50 24.44
C SER A 411 -20.24 0.97 24.80
N ALA A 412 -19.21 0.38 24.18
CA ALA A 412 -17.82 0.80 24.37
C ALA A 412 -17.59 2.26 23.92
N VAL A 413 -18.13 2.62 22.77
CA VAL A 413 -18.05 3.98 22.22
C VAL A 413 -18.73 4.99 23.14
N MET A 414 -19.97 4.71 23.58
CA MET A 414 -20.68 5.58 24.52
C MET A 414 -19.90 5.73 25.84
N GLN A 415 -19.28 4.66 26.33
CA GLN A 415 -18.45 4.72 27.53
C GLN A 415 -17.19 5.59 27.35
N TRP A 416 -16.52 5.51 26.20
CA TRP A 416 -15.25 6.23 25.98
C TRP A 416 -15.40 7.66 25.51
N TYR A 417 -16.47 7.95 24.77
CA TYR A 417 -16.70 9.24 24.11
C TYR A 417 -17.93 9.99 24.64
N GLY A 418 -18.73 9.38 25.54
CA GLY A 418 -19.95 9.96 26.11
C GLY A 418 -21.20 9.55 25.34
N SER A 419 -21.18 9.68 24.02
CA SER A 419 -22.31 9.35 23.15
C SER A 419 -21.86 8.90 21.75
N LEU A 420 -22.79 8.30 20.99
CA LEU A 420 -22.53 7.97 19.58
C LEU A 420 -22.32 9.22 18.72
N GLU A 421 -22.95 10.34 19.07
CA GLU A 421 -22.79 11.60 18.32
C GLU A 421 -21.44 12.28 18.62
N GLU A 422 -20.98 12.28 19.88
CA GLU A 422 -19.63 12.74 20.21
C GLU A 422 -18.56 11.90 19.53
N PHE A 423 -18.81 10.59 19.39
CA PHE A 423 -17.95 9.73 18.59
C PHE A 423 -17.97 10.09 17.10
N ASN A 424 -19.14 10.31 16.50
CA ASN A 424 -19.26 10.78 15.13
C ASN A 424 -18.51 12.11 14.93
N MET A 425 -18.65 13.06 15.86
CA MET A 425 -17.92 14.34 15.83
C MET A 425 -16.40 14.14 15.94
N PHE A 426 -15.95 13.23 16.81
CA PHE A 426 -14.53 12.88 16.93
C PHE A 426 -13.96 12.32 15.61
N VAL A 427 -14.70 11.40 14.96
CA VAL A 427 -14.28 10.82 13.67
C VAL A 427 -14.29 11.85 12.55
N ARG A 428 -15.34 12.68 12.46
CA ARG A 428 -15.50 13.73 11.42
C ARG A 428 -14.52 14.90 11.59
N GLY A 429 -14.04 15.16 12.81
CA GLY A 429 -13.13 16.26 13.13
C GLY A 429 -11.69 15.78 13.40
N PRO A 430 -11.27 15.67 14.68
CA PRO A 430 -9.88 15.40 15.04
C PRO A 430 -9.25 14.20 14.34
N LEU A 431 -9.97 13.07 14.26
CA LEU A 431 -9.42 11.86 13.65
C LEU A 431 -9.29 12.01 12.14
N LYS A 432 -10.28 12.63 11.48
CA LYS A 432 -10.20 12.94 10.04
C LYS A 432 -8.98 13.81 9.74
N ASP A 433 -8.76 14.87 10.51
CA ASP A 433 -7.63 15.78 10.30
C ASP A 433 -6.29 15.05 10.45
N GLU A 434 -6.18 14.16 11.43
CA GLU A 434 -5.00 13.34 11.63
C GLU A 434 -4.77 12.33 10.49
N ILE A 435 -5.82 11.62 10.06
CA ILE A 435 -5.74 10.68 8.92
C ILE A 435 -5.33 11.45 7.67
N LEU A 436 -5.99 12.58 7.37
CA LEU A 436 -5.67 13.41 6.21
C LEU A 436 -4.25 13.97 6.31
N GLN A 437 -3.78 14.39 7.49
CA GLN A 437 -2.40 14.83 7.67
C GLN A 437 -1.42 13.70 7.35
N THR A 438 -1.67 12.49 7.86
CA THR A 438 -0.84 11.31 7.58
C THR A 438 -0.83 11.00 6.08
N MET A 439 -1.99 11.08 5.42
CA MET A 439 -2.14 10.82 3.99
C MET A 439 -1.60 11.93 3.08
N LEU A 440 -1.57 13.18 3.55
CA LEU A 440 -0.90 14.30 2.87
C LEU A 440 0.62 14.17 2.97
N VAL A 441 1.11 13.61 4.08
CA VAL A 441 2.52 13.23 4.26
C VAL A 441 2.88 11.99 3.43
N SER A 442 1.92 11.08 3.16
CA SER A 442 2.03 9.95 2.23
C SER A 442 2.17 10.38 0.77
N ARG A 443 3.15 11.24 0.48
CA ARG A 443 3.76 11.38 -0.83
C ARG A 443 4.41 10.05 -1.17
N VAL A 444 4.48 9.73 -2.46
CA VAL A 444 5.28 8.60 -2.94
C VAL A 444 6.69 8.78 -2.34
N PRO A 445 7.12 7.87 -1.44
CA PRO A 445 8.41 8.00 -0.80
C PRO A 445 9.55 8.04 -1.82
N LEU A 446 10.60 8.82 -1.54
CA LEU A 446 11.74 8.96 -2.45
C LEU A 446 12.34 7.60 -2.86
N HIS A 447 12.36 6.63 -1.94
CA HIS A 447 12.87 5.29 -2.24
C HIS A 447 12.05 4.54 -3.31
N TYR A 448 10.73 4.74 -3.38
CA TYR A 448 9.92 4.19 -4.47
C TYR A 448 10.19 4.89 -5.80
N ILE A 449 10.50 6.19 -5.78
CA ILE A 449 10.92 6.93 -6.98
C ILE A 449 12.28 6.39 -7.46
N ILE A 450 13.25 6.21 -6.55
CA ILE A 450 14.55 5.61 -6.86
C ILE A 450 14.39 4.21 -7.46
N LEU A 451 13.51 3.37 -6.89
CA LEU A 451 13.24 2.05 -7.47
C LEU A 451 12.64 2.18 -8.88
N SER A 452 11.72 3.12 -9.09
CA SER A 452 11.04 3.34 -10.37
C SER A 452 11.96 3.78 -11.50
N ILE A 453 13.09 4.44 -11.22
CA ILE A 453 14.04 4.89 -12.25
C ILE A 453 15.06 3.82 -12.68
N THR A 454 15.19 2.74 -11.90
CA THR A 454 16.15 1.65 -12.19
C THR A 454 16.08 1.06 -13.62
N PRO A 455 14.93 0.98 -14.32
CA PRO A 455 14.90 0.48 -15.70
C PRO A 455 15.68 1.40 -16.67
N VAL A 456 15.56 2.71 -16.48
CA VAL A 456 16.24 3.74 -17.28
C VAL A 456 17.73 3.78 -16.92
N THR A 457 18.04 3.72 -15.62
CA THR A 457 19.43 3.63 -15.16
C THR A 457 20.11 2.38 -15.71
N GLY A 458 19.41 1.24 -15.74
CA GLY A 458 19.96 -0.04 -16.22
C GLY A 458 20.46 0.04 -17.66
N ILE A 459 19.65 0.56 -18.59
CA ILE A 459 20.07 0.71 -19.99
C ILE A 459 21.20 1.73 -20.16
N GLN A 460 21.24 2.78 -19.35
CA GLN A 460 22.33 3.75 -19.39
C GLN A 460 23.65 3.18 -18.87
N LEU A 461 23.59 2.30 -17.86
CA LEU A 461 24.74 1.56 -17.38
C LEU A 461 25.24 0.54 -18.40
N ASP A 462 24.35 -0.14 -19.12
CA ASP A 462 24.72 -1.06 -20.21
C ASP A 462 25.52 -0.32 -21.30
N LEU A 463 25.06 0.85 -21.70
CA LEU A 463 25.73 1.67 -22.71
C LEU A 463 27.04 2.25 -22.19
N LEU A 464 27.10 2.69 -20.92
CA LEU A 464 28.36 3.14 -20.31
C LEU A 464 29.40 2.01 -20.28
N ALA A 465 29.00 0.79 -19.88
CA ALA A 465 29.88 -0.37 -19.87
C ALA A 465 30.40 -0.70 -21.27
N ALA A 466 29.56 -0.56 -22.31
CA ALA A 466 29.96 -0.71 -23.71
C ALA A 466 31.06 0.27 -24.13
N LEU A 467 30.92 1.55 -23.77
CA LEU A 467 31.90 2.59 -24.12
C LEU A 467 33.25 2.37 -23.42
N LEU A 468 33.20 1.91 -22.16
CA LEU A 468 34.40 1.56 -21.41
C LEU A 468 35.08 0.32 -22.00
N ALA A 469 34.33 -0.73 -22.32
CA ALA A 469 34.85 -1.95 -22.93
C ALA A 469 35.45 -1.71 -24.33
N ALA A 470 34.89 -0.77 -25.09
CA ALA A 470 35.43 -0.34 -26.37
C ALA A 470 36.70 0.53 -26.28
N GLY A 471 37.16 0.88 -25.07
CA GLY A 471 38.36 1.68 -24.86
C GLY A 471 38.25 3.12 -25.38
N LEU A 472 37.04 3.68 -25.43
CA LEU A 472 36.84 5.05 -25.90
C LEU A 472 37.49 6.08 -24.96
N PRO A 473 37.91 7.25 -25.48
CA PRO A 473 38.52 8.29 -24.66
C PRO A 473 37.55 8.81 -23.59
N PHE A 474 38.12 9.36 -22.51
CA PHE A 474 37.36 9.96 -21.39
C PHE A 474 36.28 10.94 -21.85
N GLU A 475 36.56 11.71 -22.90
CA GLU A 475 35.58 12.66 -23.42
C GLU A 475 34.28 11.96 -23.85
N ALA A 476 34.36 10.79 -24.48
CA ALA A 476 33.19 10.07 -24.99
C ALA A 476 32.35 9.45 -23.86
N TRP A 477 32.97 8.63 -23.00
CA TRP A 477 32.24 8.00 -21.89
C TRP A 477 31.90 8.99 -20.77
N GLY A 478 32.68 10.07 -20.60
CA GLY A 478 32.39 11.17 -19.68
C GLY A 478 31.15 11.96 -20.08
N LYS A 479 30.98 12.28 -21.38
CA LYS A 479 29.74 12.87 -21.91
C LYS A 479 28.53 12.00 -21.58
N TRP A 480 28.66 10.69 -21.77
CA TRP A 480 27.60 9.73 -21.44
C TRP A 480 27.30 9.71 -19.93
N LEU A 481 28.33 9.61 -19.09
CA LEU A 481 28.20 9.56 -17.63
C LEU A 481 27.50 10.81 -17.07
N PHE A 482 27.94 12.01 -17.44
CA PHE A 482 27.37 13.24 -16.88
C PHE A 482 26.05 13.62 -17.56
N GLY A 483 25.98 13.56 -18.89
CA GLY A 483 24.80 13.96 -19.64
C GLY A 483 23.69 12.93 -19.54
N GLN A 484 23.93 11.71 -20.02
CA GLN A 484 22.90 10.69 -20.11
C GLN A 484 22.64 10.02 -18.76
N LEU A 485 23.67 9.49 -18.08
CA LEU A 485 23.43 8.77 -16.82
C LEU A 485 23.01 9.74 -15.70
N LEU A 486 23.82 10.72 -15.35
CA LEU A 486 23.53 11.56 -14.19
C LEU A 486 22.37 12.54 -14.45
N ALA A 487 22.47 13.40 -15.47
CA ALA A 487 21.47 14.45 -15.67
C ALA A 487 20.08 13.88 -15.96
N LEU A 488 19.99 12.87 -16.85
CA LEU A 488 18.69 12.29 -17.20
C LEU A 488 18.03 11.57 -16.02
N ASN A 489 18.76 10.78 -15.22
CA ASN A 489 18.14 10.13 -14.05
C ASN A 489 17.59 11.15 -13.05
N MET A 490 18.31 12.25 -12.80
CA MET A 490 17.83 13.30 -11.90
C MET A 490 16.56 13.98 -12.44
N LEU A 491 16.48 14.19 -13.75
CA LEU A 491 15.28 14.71 -14.41
C LEU A 491 14.12 13.70 -14.37
N VAL A 492 14.38 12.42 -14.62
CA VAL A 492 13.37 11.34 -14.54
C VAL A 492 12.80 11.21 -13.12
N VAL A 493 13.60 11.45 -12.08
CA VAL A 493 13.10 11.54 -10.69
C VAL A 493 12.11 12.71 -10.54
N CYS A 494 12.43 13.87 -11.10
CA CYS A 494 11.55 15.05 -11.09
C CYS A 494 10.27 14.80 -11.89
N GLU A 495 10.39 14.15 -13.05
CA GLU A 495 9.29 13.77 -13.93
C GLU A 495 8.36 12.76 -13.25
N THR A 496 8.91 11.73 -12.60
CA THR A 496 8.11 10.75 -11.85
C THR A 496 7.29 11.46 -10.76
N LYS A 497 7.87 12.46 -10.09
CA LYS A 497 7.12 13.28 -9.13
C LYS A 497 6.04 14.13 -9.81
N CYS A 498 6.33 14.73 -10.95
CA CYS A 498 5.35 15.47 -11.77
C CYS A 498 4.19 14.56 -12.21
N PHE A 499 4.50 13.32 -12.61
CA PHE A 499 3.53 12.29 -13.00
C PHE A 499 2.54 11.99 -11.87
N PHE A 500 3.02 11.70 -10.66
CA PHE A 500 2.15 11.48 -9.51
C PHE A 500 1.36 12.74 -9.14
N TRP A 501 1.98 13.92 -9.24
CA TRP A 501 1.32 15.20 -8.97
C TRP A 501 0.17 15.49 -9.95
N LEU A 502 0.40 15.33 -11.27
CA LEU A 502 -0.63 15.50 -12.30
C LEU A 502 -1.76 14.49 -12.10
N SER A 503 -1.42 13.22 -11.87
CA SER A 503 -2.40 12.16 -11.63
C SER A 503 -3.26 12.45 -10.41
N LYS A 504 -2.67 12.99 -9.33
CA LYS A 504 -3.42 13.44 -8.15
C LYS A 504 -4.27 14.68 -8.45
N ARG A 505 -3.73 15.66 -9.17
CA ARG A 505 -4.43 16.93 -9.50
C ARG A 505 -5.69 16.70 -10.31
N PHE A 506 -5.67 15.70 -11.19
CA PHE A 506 -6.77 15.30 -12.06
C PHE A 506 -7.43 13.98 -11.60
N ALA A 507 -7.29 13.61 -10.32
CA ALA A 507 -7.85 12.37 -9.78
C ALA A 507 -9.37 12.29 -9.92
N LYS A 508 -10.07 13.37 -9.55
CA LYS A 508 -11.53 13.45 -9.64
C LYS A 508 -11.97 13.42 -11.11
N PRO A 509 -12.86 12.49 -11.51
CA PRO A 509 -13.42 12.48 -12.86
C PRO A 509 -14.22 13.76 -13.08
N LEU A 510 -13.93 14.47 -14.16
CA LEU A 510 -14.71 15.65 -14.59
C LEU A 510 -16.04 15.24 -15.24
N PHE A 511 -16.11 14.00 -15.75
CA PHE A 511 -17.24 13.47 -16.49
C PHE A 511 -17.70 12.16 -15.85
N SER A 512 -19.01 11.92 -15.81
CA SER A 512 -19.59 10.67 -15.30
C SER A 512 -19.42 9.48 -16.26
N HIS A 513 -19.23 9.74 -17.56
CA HIS A 513 -19.14 8.69 -18.57
C HIS A 513 -17.73 8.06 -18.61
N PRO A 514 -17.59 6.71 -18.54
CA PRO A 514 -16.28 6.04 -18.50
C PRO A 514 -15.34 6.40 -19.65
N ALA A 515 -15.86 6.55 -20.88
CA ALA A 515 -15.02 6.92 -22.03
C ALA A 515 -14.40 8.33 -21.90
N LEU A 516 -15.12 9.28 -21.29
CA LEU A 516 -14.61 10.64 -21.08
C LEU A 516 -13.57 10.67 -19.94
N ASP A 517 -13.67 9.75 -18.99
CA ASP A 517 -12.68 9.56 -17.93
C ASP A 517 -11.33 9.05 -18.48
N PHE A 518 -11.36 8.19 -19.51
CA PHE A 518 -10.17 7.88 -20.31
C PHE A 518 -9.64 9.09 -21.08
N GLY A 519 -10.52 9.93 -21.64
CA GLY A 519 -10.12 11.19 -22.28
C GLY A 519 -9.37 12.13 -21.33
N GLN A 520 -9.82 12.25 -20.07
CA GLN A 520 -9.10 12.99 -19.03
C GLN A 520 -7.74 12.37 -18.73
N THR A 521 -7.64 11.04 -18.71
CA THR A 521 -6.35 10.35 -18.54
C THR A 521 -5.41 10.63 -19.71
N LEU A 522 -5.91 10.63 -20.94
CA LEU A 522 -5.14 10.97 -22.14
C LEU A 522 -4.60 12.40 -22.05
N LEU A 523 -5.42 13.36 -21.61
CA LEU A 523 -4.97 14.73 -21.38
C LEU A 523 -3.83 14.78 -20.35
N VAL A 524 -3.91 14.02 -19.26
CA VAL A 524 -2.82 13.92 -18.26
C VAL A 524 -1.54 13.37 -18.89
N VAL A 525 -1.63 12.34 -19.74
CA VAL A 525 -0.47 11.80 -20.47
C VAL A 525 0.13 12.83 -21.43
N LEU A 526 -0.70 13.57 -22.16
CA LEU A 526 -0.23 14.61 -23.07
C LEU A 526 0.47 15.75 -22.32
N LEU A 527 -0.12 16.22 -21.20
CA LEU A 527 0.50 17.22 -20.33
C LEU A 527 1.83 16.71 -19.77
N PHE A 528 1.86 15.46 -19.30
CA PHE A 528 3.08 14.83 -18.81
C PHE A 528 4.15 14.75 -19.90
N ALA A 529 3.79 14.34 -21.13
CA ALA A 529 4.71 14.29 -22.27
C ALA A 529 5.26 15.69 -22.64
N CYS A 530 4.42 16.74 -22.58
CA CYS A 530 4.86 18.12 -22.77
C CYS A 530 5.87 18.57 -21.71
N CYS A 531 5.76 18.09 -20.47
CA CYS A 531 6.76 18.33 -19.43
C CYS A 531 8.02 17.47 -19.62
N LEU A 532 7.89 16.27 -20.18
CA LEU A 532 8.96 15.29 -20.37
C LEU A 532 9.92 15.68 -21.50
N LEU A 533 9.39 16.08 -22.65
CA LEU A 533 10.21 16.22 -23.85
C LEU A 533 11.32 17.30 -23.77
N PRO A 534 11.06 18.52 -23.25
CA PRO A 534 12.08 19.57 -23.27
C PRO A 534 13.35 19.23 -22.46
N PRO A 535 13.28 18.71 -21.22
CA PRO A 535 14.47 18.27 -20.49
C PRO A 535 15.29 17.20 -21.23
N PHE A 536 14.62 16.23 -21.87
CA PHE A 536 15.29 15.23 -22.70
C PHE A 536 16.04 15.86 -23.88
N PHE A 537 15.44 16.84 -24.56
CA PHE A 537 16.11 17.57 -25.65
C PHE A 537 17.33 18.36 -25.15
N VAL A 538 17.23 19.02 -23.99
CA VAL A 538 18.35 19.75 -23.39
C VAL A 538 19.50 18.81 -23.06
N VAL A 539 19.22 17.68 -22.42
CA VAL A 539 20.25 16.64 -22.13
C VAL A 539 20.88 16.13 -23.42
N PHE A 540 20.07 15.85 -24.43
CA PHE A 540 20.55 15.38 -25.73
C PHE A 540 21.48 16.40 -26.41
N ILE A 541 21.11 17.68 -26.44
CA ILE A 541 21.94 18.75 -27.01
C ILE A 541 23.23 18.91 -26.21
N ALA A 542 23.15 18.96 -24.88
CA ALA A 542 24.31 19.10 -24.01
C ALA A 542 25.32 17.94 -24.20
N TYR A 543 24.81 16.71 -24.31
CA TYR A 543 25.60 15.52 -24.57
C TYR A 543 26.32 15.56 -25.94
N ASN A 544 25.64 16.03 -27.00
CA ASN A 544 26.23 16.08 -28.35
C ASN A 544 27.16 17.28 -28.58
N THR A 545 27.12 18.30 -27.73
CA THR A 545 27.91 19.53 -27.92
C THR A 545 29.30 19.45 -27.30
N SER A 546 29.41 19.20 -25.99
CA SER A 546 30.69 19.16 -25.29
C SER A 546 30.62 18.45 -23.94
N LEU A 547 31.76 17.98 -23.43
CA LEU A 547 31.84 17.39 -22.09
C LEU A 547 31.43 18.40 -21.00
N MET A 548 31.86 19.66 -21.13
CA MET A 548 31.49 20.73 -20.19
C MET A 548 29.99 21.02 -20.20
N GLY A 549 29.35 20.96 -21.38
CA GLY A 549 27.89 21.06 -21.50
C GLY A 549 27.19 19.95 -20.72
N ALA A 550 27.61 18.69 -20.90
CA ALA A 550 27.08 17.55 -20.15
C ALA A 550 27.24 17.70 -18.63
N ILE A 551 28.42 18.14 -18.15
CA ILE A 551 28.67 18.40 -16.72
C ILE A 551 27.74 19.50 -16.20
N PHE A 552 27.64 20.63 -16.90
CA PHE A 552 26.78 21.74 -16.48
C PHE A 552 25.31 21.33 -16.40
N THR A 553 24.80 20.62 -17.41
CA THR A 553 23.43 20.09 -17.40
C THR A 553 23.18 19.13 -16.25
N SER A 554 24.17 18.30 -15.87
CA SER A 554 24.07 17.42 -14.72
C SER A 554 23.97 18.17 -13.39
N LEU A 555 24.77 19.22 -13.20
CA LEU A 555 24.71 20.08 -12.03
C LEU A 555 23.37 20.83 -11.95
N ALA A 556 22.89 21.34 -13.10
CA ALA A 556 21.58 21.97 -13.19
C ALA A 556 20.45 20.98 -12.83
N ALA A 557 20.51 19.73 -13.30
CA ALA A 557 19.54 18.70 -12.97
C ALA A 557 19.54 18.35 -11.47
N VAL A 558 20.71 18.29 -10.84
CA VAL A 558 20.83 18.12 -9.37
C VAL A 558 20.22 19.30 -8.62
N ALA A 559 20.47 20.54 -9.08
CA ALA A 559 19.86 21.73 -8.49
C ALA A 559 18.31 21.72 -8.61
N ILE A 560 17.79 21.37 -9.79
CA ILE A 560 16.34 21.21 -10.04
C ILE A 560 15.76 20.15 -9.11
N LEU A 561 16.44 19.02 -8.93
CA LEU A 561 16.02 17.98 -8.00
C LEU A 561 15.97 18.50 -6.56
N GLY A 562 17.00 19.22 -6.13
CA GLY A 562 17.06 19.88 -4.82
C GLY A 562 15.88 20.83 -4.59
N ILE A 563 15.57 21.69 -5.56
CA ILE A 563 14.41 22.61 -5.50
C ILE A 563 13.10 21.83 -5.45
N THR A 564 12.99 20.79 -6.28
CA THR A 564 11.80 19.94 -6.39
C THR A 564 11.47 19.28 -5.06
N PHE A 565 12.46 18.83 -4.29
CA PHE A 565 12.24 18.21 -2.98
C PHE A 565 12.20 19.20 -1.81
N SER A 566 12.85 20.36 -1.93
CA SER A 566 12.84 21.41 -0.90
C SER A 566 11.56 22.24 -0.88
N THR A 567 10.87 22.37 -2.01
CA THR A 567 9.59 23.04 -2.08
C THR A 567 8.55 22.27 -1.26
N LYS A 568 8.21 22.81 -0.09
CA LYS A 568 6.95 22.45 0.57
C LYS A 568 5.86 22.77 -0.46
N PRO A 569 4.94 21.84 -0.76
CA PRO A 569 3.88 22.10 -1.71
C PRO A 569 3.14 23.34 -1.19
N CYS A 570 3.19 24.41 -1.97
CA CYS A 570 2.31 25.55 -1.83
C CYS A 570 0.90 25.10 -2.22
N CYS A 571 0.34 24.10 -1.53
CA CYS A 571 -1.09 23.89 -1.57
C CYS A 571 -1.67 25.05 -0.76
N PRO A 572 -2.41 25.98 -1.38
CA PRO A 572 -3.22 26.89 -0.59
C PRO A 572 -4.13 26.00 0.27
N ARG A 573 -4.12 26.23 1.59
CA ARG A 573 -5.16 25.71 2.48
C ARG A 573 -6.48 26.29 1.99
N ARG A 574 -7.12 25.66 1.00
CA ARG A 574 -8.55 25.86 0.79
C ARG A 574 -9.22 25.06 1.90
N PHE A 575 -9.60 25.80 2.94
CA PHE A 575 -10.58 25.38 3.93
C PHE A 575 -11.92 25.17 3.25
#